data_AF-A0A0A9H1F8-F1
#
_entry.id   AF-A0A0A9H1F8-F1
#
_cell.length_a   1.000
_cell.length_b   1.000
_cell.length_c   1.000
_cell.angle_alpha   90.00
_cell.angle_beta   90.00
_cell.angle_gamma   90.00
#
_symmetry.space_group_name_H-M   'P 1'
#
loop_
_entity.id
_entity.type
_entity.pdbx_description
1 polymer ?
#
loop_
_entity_poly.entity_id
_entity_poly.type
_entity_poly.pdbx_seq_one_letter_code
_entity_poly.pdbx_strand_id
1 'polypeptide(L)'
;MMVKTKNQKTEATGEFLNAQWADGMCAKLQVLQMTDINWLSNEMSFMKLILSKAQHLGTLSVSHDDDCLVSHGVPLHELLKYTRASAQAQVLFRGPAGAY
;
A
#
# COMPACT_ATOMS: atom_id res chain seq x y z
N MET A 1 33.65 -15.35 -19.97
CA MET A 1 32.95 -15.81 -18.75
C MET A 1 31.70 -14.95 -18.58
N MET A 2 30.50 -15.49 -18.84
CA MET A 2 29.24 -14.74 -18.68
C MET A 2 28.79 -14.85 -17.22
N VAL A 3 28.77 -13.72 -16.51
CA VAL A 3 28.19 -13.66 -15.16
C VAL A 3 26.67 -13.73 -15.31
N LYS A 4 26.06 -14.86 -14.91
CA LYS A 4 24.61 -14.97 -14.77
C LYS A 4 24.21 -14.13 -13.56
N THR A 5 23.74 -12.91 -13.80
CA THR A 5 23.07 -12.11 -12.77
C THR A 5 21.77 -12.84 -12.42
N LYS A 6 21.76 -13.54 -11.29
CA LYS A 6 20.50 -14.00 -10.71
C LYS A 6 19.75 -12.74 -10.31
N ASN A 7 18.70 -12.38 -11.05
CA ASN A 7 17.69 -11.46 -10.55
C ASN A 7 17.13 -12.11 -9.28
N GLN A 8 17.59 -11.63 -8.13
CA GLN A 8 17.03 -12.02 -6.84
C GLN A 8 15.67 -11.33 -6.76
N LYS A 9 14.61 -12.06 -7.11
CA LYS A 9 13.25 -11.63 -6.84
C LYS A 9 13.03 -11.81 -5.33
N THR A 10 13.43 -10.80 -4.57
CA THR A 10 13.14 -10.75 -3.14
C THR A 10 11.69 -10.35 -3.00
N GLU A 11 10.82 -11.34 -2.81
CA GLU A 11 9.45 -11.10 -2.35
C GLU A 11 9.55 -10.63 -0.90
N ALA A 12 9.50 -9.32 -0.70
CA ALA A 12 9.52 -8.74 0.63
C ALA A 12 8.19 -9.09 1.31
N THR A 13 8.23 -10.06 2.22
CA THR A 13 7.07 -10.40 3.05
C THR A 13 6.74 -9.21 3.97
N GLY A 14 5.48 -9.08 4.37
CA GLY A 14 5.05 -8.02 5.29
C GLY A 14 5.86 -7.98 6.58
N GLU A 15 6.32 -9.13 7.08
CA GLU A 15 7.19 -9.25 8.26
C GLU A 15 8.59 -8.66 8.04
N PHE A 16 9.18 -8.83 6.85
CA PHE A 16 10.51 -8.29 6.54
C PHE A 16 10.50 -6.76 6.48
N LEU A 17 9.51 -6.17 5.81
CA LEU A 17 9.36 -4.73 5.76
C LEU A 17 9.03 -4.14 7.14
N ASN A 18 8.23 -4.86 7.92
CA ASN A 18 7.91 -4.48 9.30
C ASN A 18 9.15 -4.48 10.22
N ALA A 19 10.09 -5.41 10.02
CA ALA A 19 11.32 -5.50 10.82
C ALA A 19 12.35 -4.41 10.50
N GLN A 20 12.36 -3.87 9.26
CA GLN A 20 13.25 -2.78 8.87
C GLN A 20 12.67 -1.38 9.12
N TRP A 21 11.38 -1.27 9.38
CA TRP A 21 10.74 0.02 9.64
C TRP A 21 10.88 0.42 11.10
N ALA A 22 11.61 1.51 11.34
CA ALA A 22 11.65 2.13 12.66
C ALA A 22 10.31 2.80 12.97
N ASP A 23 9.78 2.62 14.19
CA ASP A 23 8.46 3.12 14.61
C ASP A 23 8.27 4.65 14.44
N GLY A 24 9.36 5.40 14.23
CA GLY A 24 9.32 6.84 13.96
C GLY A 24 9.14 7.26 12.49
N MET A 25 9.33 6.37 11.51
CA MET A 25 9.43 6.77 10.09
C MET A 25 8.13 7.39 9.54
N CYS A 26 6.98 6.87 9.95
CA CYS A 26 5.66 7.37 9.52
C CYS A 26 4.90 8.07 10.66
N ALA A 27 5.57 8.43 11.76
CA ALA A 27 4.91 9.00 12.93
C ALA A 27 4.20 10.32 12.64
N LYS A 28 4.59 11.06 11.59
CA LYS A 28 3.95 12.31 11.15
C LYS A 28 3.17 12.18 9.84
N LEU A 29 3.09 10.98 9.26
CA LEU A 29 2.42 10.78 7.98
C LEU A 29 0.90 10.84 8.20
N GLN A 30 0.26 11.89 7.67
CA GLN A 30 -1.18 12.12 7.81
C GLN A 30 -1.97 11.78 6.55
N VAL A 31 -1.37 11.98 5.38
CA VAL A 31 -2.01 11.75 4.08
C VAL A 31 -1.06 10.95 3.20
N LEU A 32 -1.57 9.88 2.60
CA LEU A 32 -0.89 9.11 1.56
C LEU A 32 -1.79 9.02 0.34
N GLN A 33 -1.26 9.40 -0.82
CA GLN A 33 -1.92 9.22 -2.11
C GLN A 33 -1.10 8.23 -2.94
N MET A 34 -1.78 7.23 -3.49
CA MET A 34 -1.22 6.25 -4.40
C MET A 34 -2.05 6.26 -5.69
N THR A 35 -1.40 6.48 -6.82
CA THR A 35 -2.04 6.49 -8.14
C THR A 35 -1.63 5.25 -8.94
N ASP A 36 -2.42 4.93 -9.96
CA ASP A 36 -2.12 3.89 -10.95
C ASP A 36 -1.91 2.51 -10.32
N ILE A 37 -2.71 2.22 -9.28
CA ILE A 37 -2.61 0.98 -8.50
C ILE A 37 -3.31 -0.15 -9.22
N ASN A 38 -2.58 -1.25 -9.35
CA ASN A 38 -3.00 -2.48 -10.02
C ASN A 38 -3.31 -3.63 -9.04
N TRP A 39 -3.35 -3.33 -7.74
CA TRP A 39 -3.60 -4.27 -6.64
C TRP A 39 -2.59 -5.43 -6.59
N LEU A 40 -1.36 -5.18 -7.03
CA LEU A 40 -0.29 -6.16 -7.00
C LEU A 40 0.10 -6.48 -5.55
N SER A 41 0.66 -7.67 -5.32
CA SER A 41 1.03 -8.14 -3.96
C SER A 41 1.95 -7.16 -3.21
N ASN A 42 2.88 -6.53 -3.92
CA ASN A 42 3.79 -5.52 -3.37
C ASN A 42 3.06 -4.22 -2.99
N GLU A 43 2.12 -3.74 -3.80
CA GLU A 43 1.31 -2.55 -3.53
C GLU A 43 0.43 -2.78 -2.29
N MET A 44 -0.23 -3.95 -2.25
CA MET A 44 -1.02 -4.38 -1.11
C MET A 44 -0.19 -4.47 0.17
N SER A 45 1.01 -5.04 0.09
CA SER A 45 1.92 -5.16 1.24
C SER A 45 2.37 -3.80 1.75
N PHE A 46 2.65 -2.85 0.85
CA PHE A 46 3.01 -1.49 1.22
C PHE A 46 1.85 -0.75 1.91
N MET A 47 0.63 -0.84 1.37
CA MET A 47 -0.55 -0.22 1.98
C MET A 47 -0.84 -0.79 3.38
N LYS A 48 -0.76 -2.12 3.55
CA LYS A 48 -0.93 -2.78 4.86
C LYS A 48 0.12 -2.31 5.87
N LEU A 49 1.37 -2.19 5.43
CA LEU A 49 2.47 -1.73 6.27
C LEU A 49 2.27 -0.28 6.73
N ILE A 50 1.91 0.62 5.82
CA ILE A 50 1.57 2.01 6.16
C ILE A 50 0.43 2.05 7.16
N LEU A 51 -0.67 1.35 6.91
CA LEU A 51 -1.83 1.31 7.82
C LEU A 51 -1.47 0.75 9.21
N SER A 52 -0.52 -0.19 9.28
CA SER A 52 -0.06 -0.76 10.54
C SER A 52 0.89 0.15 11.34
N LYS A 53 1.57 1.11 10.70
CA LYS A 53 2.66 1.88 11.32
C LYS A 53 2.42 3.38 11.38
N ALA A 54 1.61 3.93 10.48
CA ALA A 54 1.29 5.35 10.43
C ALA A 54 0.08 5.65 11.35
N GLN A 55 0.34 5.76 12.65
CA GLN A 55 -0.70 5.97 13.68
C GLN A 55 -1.53 7.25 13.48
N HIS A 56 -0.94 8.27 12.83
CA HIS A 56 -1.59 9.55 12.56
C HIS A 56 -2.13 9.68 11.12
N LEU A 57 -2.15 8.57 10.37
CA LEU A 57 -2.67 8.59 9.01
C LEU A 57 -4.18 8.84 9.07
N GLY A 58 -4.61 10.02 8.61
CA GLY A 58 -6.02 10.38 8.49
C GLY A 58 -6.60 10.04 7.11
N THR A 59 -5.77 9.94 6.07
CA THR A 59 -6.26 9.68 4.70
C THR A 59 -5.29 8.82 3.90
N LEU A 60 -5.81 7.72 3.37
CA LEU A 60 -5.18 6.90 2.32
C LEU A 60 -6.05 7.02 1.06
N SER A 61 -5.58 7.78 0.07
CA SER A 61 -6.25 7.91 -1.22
C SER A 61 -5.62 6.96 -2.23
N VAL A 62 -6.42 6.07 -2.83
CA VAL A 62 -5.97 5.14 -3.87
C VAL A 62 -6.75 5.41 -5.14
N SER A 63 -6.06 5.60 -6.26
CA SER A 63 -6.67 5.54 -7.60
C SER A 63 -6.12 4.34 -8.35
N HIS A 64 -6.97 3.73 -9.17
CA HIS A 64 -6.60 2.60 -10.01
C HIS A 64 -6.16 3.06 -11.38
N ASP A 65 -5.37 2.21 -12.03
CA ASP A 65 -5.08 2.31 -13.46
C ASP A 65 -6.37 2.04 -14.27
N ASP A 66 -6.57 2.77 -15.36
CA ASP A 66 -7.70 2.58 -16.29
C ASP A 66 -7.77 1.15 -16.82
N ASP A 67 -6.61 0.48 -16.95
CA ASP A 67 -6.49 -0.89 -17.44
C ASP A 67 -6.57 -1.95 -16.31
N CYS A 68 -6.94 -1.57 -15.08
CA CYS A 68 -6.95 -2.49 -13.95
C CYS A 68 -8.08 -3.53 -14.06
N LEU A 69 -7.72 -4.76 -14.43
CA LEU A 69 -8.65 -5.90 -14.58
C LEU A 69 -9.15 -6.47 -13.23
N VAL A 70 -8.62 -6.02 -12.10
CA VAL A 70 -8.91 -6.56 -10.77
C VAL A 70 -10.06 -5.80 -10.12
N SER A 71 -11.11 -6.52 -9.75
CA SER A 71 -12.24 -5.92 -9.02
C SER A 71 -11.80 -5.43 -7.63
N HIS A 72 -12.13 -4.19 -7.31
CA HIS A 72 -11.59 -3.50 -6.14
C HIS A 72 -12.14 -4.03 -4.80
N GLY A 73 -13.25 -4.79 -4.81
CA GLY A 73 -13.94 -5.22 -3.59
C GLY A 73 -13.11 -6.12 -2.68
N VAL A 74 -12.35 -7.07 -3.25
CA VAL A 74 -11.55 -8.03 -2.46
C VAL A 74 -10.33 -7.37 -1.83
N PRO A 75 -9.49 -6.61 -2.57
CA PRO A 75 -8.36 -5.89 -1.98
C PRO A 75 -8.77 -4.87 -0.91
N LEU A 76 -9.86 -4.14 -1.14
CA LEU A 76 -10.36 -3.13 -0.18
C LEU A 76 -10.80 -3.77 1.14
N HIS A 77 -11.57 -4.85 1.09
CA HIS A 77 -12.00 -5.55 2.30
C HIS A 77 -10.80 -6.08 3.10
N GLU A 78 -9.71 -6.42 2.43
CA GLU A 78 -8.48 -6.81 3.11
C GLU A 78 -7.78 -5.62 3.80
N LEU A 79 -7.68 -4.46 3.14
CA LEU A 79 -7.07 -3.26 3.74
C LEU A 79 -7.86 -2.71 4.94
N LEU A 80 -9.19 -2.80 4.92
CA LEU A 80 -10.04 -2.39 6.04
C LEU A 80 -9.79 -3.20 7.32
N LYS A 81 -9.12 -4.35 7.26
CA LYS A 81 -8.69 -5.07 8.47
C LYS A 81 -7.54 -4.37 9.19
N TYR A 82 -6.74 -3.59 8.46
CA TYR A 82 -5.54 -2.92 8.95
C TYR A 82 -5.81 -1.46 9.36
N THR A 83 -6.94 -0.88 8.98
CA THR A 83 -7.35 0.47 9.42
C THR A 83 -7.60 0.56 10.92
N ARG A 84 -7.85 -0.55 11.63
CA ARG A 84 -7.98 -0.54 13.11
C ARG A 84 -6.73 -0.08 13.85
N ALA A 85 -5.55 -0.15 13.24
CA ALA A 85 -4.30 0.35 13.83
C ALA A 85 -4.12 1.87 13.70
N SER A 86 -4.88 2.52 12.80
CA SER A 86 -4.98 3.97 12.68
C SER A 86 -6.47 4.35 12.71
N ALA A 87 -7.02 4.51 13.91
CA ALA A 87 -8.46 4.73 14.13
C ALA A 87 -9.05 5.96 13.40
N GLN A 88 -8.21 6.80 12.78
CA GLN A 88 -8.59 8.00 12.03
C GLN A 88 -8.42 7.85 10.50
N ALA A 89 -7.85 6.74 10.01
CA ALA A 89 -7.55 6.57 8.59
C ALA A 89 -8.81 6.31 7.76
N GLN A 90 -9.15 7.26 6.89
CA GLN A 90 -10.14 7.06 5.83
C GLN A 90 -9.45 6.55 4.56
N VAL A 91 -9.96 5.45 4.00
CA VAL A 91 -9.50 4.95 2.70
C VAL A 91 -10.42 5.51 1.62
N LEU A 92 -9.93 6.48 0.87
CA LEU A 92 -10.65 7.13 -0.22
C LEU A 92 -10.24 6.49 -1.54
N PHE A 93 -11.21 5.95 -2.28
CA PHE A 93 -10.94 5.45 -3.62
C PHE A 93 -11.37 6.48 -4.65
N ARG A 94 -10.47 6.85 -5.55
CA ARG A 94 -10.78 7.69 -6.69
C ARG A 94 -10.83 6.84 -7.95
N GLY A 95 -11.68 7.26 -8.88
CA GLY A 95 -11.71 6.74 -10.24
C GLY A 95 -10.34 6.88 -10.93
N PRO A 96 -10.24 6.45 -12.19
CA PRO A 96 -8.99 6.49 -12.93
C PRO A 96 -8.31 7.85 -12.88
N ALA A 97 -6.97 7.83 -12.87
CA ALA A 97 -6.13 8.99 -12.68
C ALA A 97 -6.29 10.00 -13.84
N GLY A 98 -7.30 10.87 -13.77
CA GLY A 98 -7.55 11.88 -14.79
C GLY A 98 -9.00 12.28 -15.03
N ALA A 99 -9.98 11.67 -14.35
CA ALA A 99 -11.37 12.10 -14.47
C ALA A 99 -11.64 13.32 -13.56
N TYR A 100 -11.64 14.51 -14.17
CA TYR A 100 -12.10 15.77 -13.59
C TYR A 100 -13.63 15.87 -13.61
#